data_AF-A0A4Y8UFL0-F1
#
_entry.id   AF-A0A4Y8UFL0-F1
#
_cell.length_a   1.000
_cell.length_b   1.000
_cell.length_c   1.000
_cell.angle_alpha   90.00
_cell.angle_beta   90.00
_cell.angle_gamma   90.00
#
_symmetry.space_group_name_H-M   'P 1'
#
loop_
_entity.id
_entity.type
_entity.pdbx_description
1 polymer ?
#
loop_
_entity_poly.entity_id
_entity_poly.type
_entity_poly.pdbx_seq_one_letter_code
_entity_poly.pdbx_strand_id
1 'polypeptide(L)'
;MFYDRLFCAASANLTLIANPKAGATTLKKSLAPELGDDLHKQARRLLPPPQSTDTVFFAVTRNPYSRALSCYKDKFTRDNPVRRAFFKKYQLRTTEPLGFTGFLETLARDPNRQAMNPHYRPQTYNLLSEHITPSYLGRIERPEQLAEFLSNHNFKLIKQAPHATGSTASYKSEISSHQAALILKIYKDDFHQFGYSIDLNSDFVPEDVFSTQQTSPLTNLFFALYSAGWTRASLLRAANKYRDDHDIDKAKLFFQAVALFKGDHR
;
A
#
# COMPACT_ATOMS: atom_id res chain seq x y z
N MET A 1 -0.54 -8.24 2.73
CA MET A 1 -0.71 -9.39 1.80
C MET A 1 -1.22 -8.84 0.48
N PHE A 2 -1.33 -9.65 -0.60
CA PHE A 2 -1.76 -9.16 -1.91
C PHE A 2 -3.18 -8.57 -1.85
N TYR A 3 -4.15 -9.36 -1.40
CA TYR A 3 -5.55 -8.97 -1.26
C TYR A 3 -5.79 -7.93 -0.15
N ASP A 4 -4.98 -7.91 0.92
CA ASP A 4 -5.07 -6.94 2.03
C ASP A 4 -4.98 -5.47 1.59
N ARG A 5 -4.52 -5.21 0.38
CA ARG A 5 -4.43 -3.86 -0.17
C ARG A 5 -5.62 -3.45 -1.00
N LEU A 6 -6.43 -4.39 -1.45
CA LEU A 6 -7.47 -4.12 -2.42
C LEU A 6 -8.80 -3.93 -1.71
N PHE A 7 -9.46 -2.80 -1.91
CA PHE A 7 -10.74 -2.44 -1.29
C PHE A 7 -11.69 -2.02 -2.41
N CYS A 8 -12.67 -2.87 -2.72
CA CYS A 8 -13.60 -2.67 -3.82
C CYS A 8 -14.92 -2.08 -3.34
N ALA A 9 -15.33 -0.98 -3.95
CA ALA A 9 -16.69 -0.47 -3.86
C ALA A 9 -17.52 -1.13 -4.98
N ALA A 10 -18.27 -2.17 -4.60
CA ALA A 10 -19.01 -3.00 -5.56
C ALA A 10 -20.06 -2.20 -6.36
N SER A 11 -20.62 -1.13 -5.79
CA SER A 11 -21.61 -0.25 -6.43
C SER A 11 -21.12 0.40 -7.72
N ALA A 12 -19.80 0.60 -7.85
CA ALA A 12 -19.18 1.25 -9.01
C ALA A 12 -18.12 0.36 -9.67
N ASN A 13 -17.96 -0.89 -9.22
CA ASN A 13 -16.87 -1.78 -9.60
C ASN A 13 -15.49 -1.10 -9.56
N LEU A 14 -15.24 -0.28 -8.52
CA LEU A 14 -14.06 0.55 -8.36
C LEU A 14 -13.20 0.03 -7.19
N THR A 15 -11.95 -0.32 -7.45
CA THR A 15 -11.05 -0.90 -6.45
C THR A 15 -9.87 0.01 -6.11
N LEU A 16 -9.80 0.41 -4.85
CA LEU A 16 -8.65 1.10 -4.29
C LEU A 16 -7.53 0.11 -3.97
N ILE A 17 -6.33 0.36 -4.50
CA ILE A 17 -5.09 -0.22 -4.01
C ILE A 17 -4.56 0.68 -2.87
N ALA A 18 -4.83 0.27 -1.63
CA ALA A 18 -4.56 1.06 -0.45
C ALA A 18 -3.06 1.25 -0.19
N ASN A 19 -2.63 2.51 -0.25
CA ASN A 19 -1.28 2.94 0.09
C ASN A 19 -1.24 3.68 1.44
N PRO A 20 -0.78 3.02 2.52
CA PRO A 20 -0.67 3.67 3.82
C PRO A 20 0.17 4.95 3.74
N LYS A 21 -0.31 5.98 4.45
CA LYS A 21 0.30 7.32 4.53
C LYS A 21 0.21 8.16 3.25
N ALA A 22 -0.56 7.70 2.25
CA ALA A 22 -0.97 8.45 1.06
C ALA A 22 -2.51 8.55 0.96
N GLY A 23 -3.18 8.94 2.05
CA GLY A 23 -4.63 9.18 2.03
C GLY A 23 -5.55 7.95 2.05
N ALA A 24 -5.02 6.73 2.15
CA ALA A 24 -5.82 5.50 2.07
C ALA A 24 -7.02 5.41 3.04
N THR A 25 -6.91 5.96 4.26
CA THR A 25 -8.03 5.98 5.21
C THR A 25 -9.16 6.88 4.72
N THR A 26 -8.82 8.08 4.24
CA THR A 26 -9.76 9.05 3.68
C THR A 26 -10.44 8.50 2.43
N LEU A 27 -9.69 7.82 1.56
CA LEU A 27 -10.23 7.18 0.36
C LEU A 27 -11.21 6.06 0.69
N LYS A 28 -10.91 5.20 1.68
CA LYS A 28 -11.85 4.17 2.14
C LYS A 28 -13.15 4.78 2.65
N LYS A 29 -13.07 5.83 3.48
CA LYS A 29 -14.28 6.55 3.95
C LYS A 29 -15.05 7.17 2.78
N SER A 30 -14.36 7.65 1.74
CA SER A 30 -15.01 8.22 0.55
C SER A 30 -15.76 7.16 -0.27
N LEU A 31 -15.21 5.93 -0.33
CA LEU A 31 -15.83 4.79 -1.02
C LEU A 31 -16.96 4.12 -0.23
N ALA A 32 -16.91 4.20 1.10
CA ALA A 32 -17.93 3.68 2.01
C ALA A 32 -18.16 4.68 3.15
N PRO A 33 -18.99 5.73 2.96
CA PRO A 33 -19.24 6.78 3.95
C PRO A 33 -19.82 6.25 5.28
N GLU A 34 -20.47 5.09 5.25
CA GLU A 34 -20.94 4.37 6.43
C GLU A 34 -19.82 3.77 7.29
N LEU A 35 -18.56 3.86 6.86
CA LEU A 35 -17.40 3.59 7.70
C LEU A 35 -17.31 4.59 8.84
N GLY A 36 -17.76 4.15 10.03
CA GLY A 36 -17.51 4.83 11.29
C GLY A 36 -16.01 4.83 11.66
N ASP A 37 -15.72 5.15 12.92
CA ASP A 37 -14.34 5.34 13.37
C ASP A 37 -13.52 4.04 13.52
N ASP A 38 -14.17 2.88 13.62
CA ASP A 38 -13.50 1.56 13.58
C ASP A 38 -13.21 1.10 12.13
N LEU A 39 -12.42 1.91 11.44
CA LEU A 39 -12.09 1.74 10.02
C LEU A 39 -11.32 0.44 9.74
N HIS A 40 -10.58 -0.08 10.72
CA HIS A 40 -9.71 -1.24 10.51
C HIS A 40 -10.48 -2.57 10.51
N LYS A 41 -11.55 -2.69 11.30
CA LYS A 41 -12.38 -3.91 11.32
C LYS A 41 -13.49 -3.89 10.27
N GLN A 42 -14.09 -2.72 10.02
CA GLN A 42 -15.28 -2.62 9.17
C GLN A 42 -14.96 -2.47 7.68
N ALA A 43 -13.82 -1.86 7.31
CA ALA A 43 -13.50 -1.60 5.90
C ALA A 43 -13.43 -2.86 5.05
N ARG A 44 -13.03 -4.00 5.62
CA ARG A 44 -12.99 -5.27 4.88
C ARG A 44 -14.37 -5.82 4.57
N ARG A 45 -15.34 -5.59 5.45
CA ARG A 45 -16.72 -6.02 5.28
C ARG A 45 -17.44 -5.15 4.24
N LEU A 46 -17.24 -3.84 4.31
CA LEU A 46 -17.91 -2.87 3.44
C LEU A 46 -17.22 -2.72 2.08
N LEU A 47 -15.90 -2.86 2.06
CA LEU A 47 -15.07 -2.81 0.85
C LEU A 47 -14.26 -4.11 0.74
N PRO A 48 -14.93 -5.23 0.38
CA PRO A 48 -14.24 -6.51 0.19
C PRO A 48 -13.22 -6.41 -0.95
N PRO A 49 -12.28 -7.36 -1.06
CA PRO A 49 -11.48 -7.51 -2.29
C PRO A 49 -12.40 -7.70 -3.51
N PRO A 50 -11.97 -7.27 -4.72
CA PRO A 50 -12.75 -7.51 -5.93
C PRO A 50 -12.83 -9.01 -6.25
N GLN A 51 -13.86 -9.41 -6.99
CA GLN A 51 -14.07 -10.82 -7.39
C GLN A 51 -13.30 -11.18 -8.66
N SER A 52 -13.01 -10.20 -9.51
CA SER A 52 -12.21 -10.36 -10.73
C SER A 52 -11.31 -9.14 -10.94
N THR A 53 -10.49 -9.22 -11.98
CA THR A 53 -9.63 -8.12 -12.44
C THR A 53 -10.35 -7.12 -13.35
N ASP A 54 -11.64 -7.32 -13.63
CA ASP A 54 -12.45 -6.43 -14.48
C ASP A 54 -12.92 -5.17 -13.74
N THR A 55 -12.58 -5.05 -12.45
CA THR A 55 -12.74 -3.83 -11.67
C THR A 55 -11.79 -2.74 -12.16
N VAL A 56 -12.18 -1.48 -11.98
CA VAL A 56 -11.32 -0.33 -12.20
C VAL A 56 -10.39 -0.18 -11.00
N PHE A 57 -9.11 -0.55 -11.15
CA PHE A 57 -8.11 -0.31 -10.11
C PHE A 57 -7.65 1.14 -10.14
N PHE A 58 -7.57 1.75 -8.96
CA PHE A 58 -6.97 3.06 -8.78
C PHE A 58 -6.12 3.11 -7.51
N ALA A 59 -5.16 4.03 -7.50
CA ALA A 59 -4.23 4.21 -6.40
C ALA A 59 -3.83 5.69 -6.25
N VAL A 60 -3.33 6.03 -5.07
CA VAL A 60 -2.77 7.35 -4.79
C VAL A 60 -1.38 7.20 -4.19
N THR A 61 -0.44 7.98 -4.69
CA THR A 61 0.92 8.09 -4.15
C THR A 61 1.10 9.41 -3.41
N ARG A 62 2.20 9.51 -2.68
CA ARG A 62 2.66 10.71 -1.99
C ARG A 62 4.15 10.87 -2.18
N ASN A 63 4.64 12.10 -2.16
CA ASN A 63 6.07 12.40 -2.13
C ASN A 63 6.76 11.56 -1.03
N PRO A 64 7.82 10.78 -1.34
CA PRO A 64 8.44 9.87 -0.37
C PRO A 64 8.99 10.57 0.89
N TYR A 65 9.50 11.79 0.79
CA TYR A 65 9.95 12.59 1.94
C TYR A 65 8.80 12.89 2.90
N SER A 66 7.73 13.48 2.36
CA SER A 66 6.50 13.80 3.09
C SER A 66 5.86 12.55 3.71
N ARG A 67 5.86 11.43 2.97
CA ARG A 67 5.32 10.15 3.43
C ARG A 67 6.12 9.56 4.59
N ALA A 68 7.45 9.57 4.51
CA ALA A 68 8.34 9.05 5.56
C ALA A 68 8.15 9.82 6.87
N LEU A 69 8.14 11.16 6.81
CA LEU A 69 7.90 12.01 7.97
C LEU A 69 6.49 11.79 8.55
N SER A 70 5.48 11.68 7.68
CA SER A 70 4.11 11.41 8.11
C SER A 70 3.97 10.05 8.80
N CYS A 71 4.70 9.03 8.34
CA CYS A 71 4.76 7.72 9.01
C CYS A 71 5.36 7.85 10.40
N TYR A 72 6.52 8.50 10.52
CA TYR A 72 7.20 8.68 11.80
C TYR A 72 6.31 9.42 12.81
N LYS A 73 5.77 10.58 12.43
CA LYS A 73 4.90 11.40 13.29
C LYS A 73 3.67 10.66 13.79
N ASP A 74 3.05 9.85 12.94
CA ASP A 74 1.84 9.09 13.28
C ASP A 74 2.12 7.81 14.08
N LYS A 75 3.18 7.07 13.72
CA LYS A 75 3.40 5.70 14.23
C LYS A 75 4.54 5.56 15.22
N PHE A 76 5.38 6.56 15.43
CA PHE A 76 6.58 6.42 16.25
C PHE A 76 6.73 7.47 17.36
N THR A 77 5.89 8.50 17.38
CA THR A 77 5.87 9.52 18.47
C THR A 77 5.10 9.07 19.71
N ARG A 78 4.30 8.00 19.61
CA ARG A 78 3.50 7.43 20.70
C ARG A 78 3.53 5.91 20.64
N ASP A 79 3.33 5.25 21.78
CA ASP A 79 3.26 3.79 21.81
C ASP A 79 2.00 3.27 21.10
N ASN A 80 2.18 2.29 20.22
CA ASN A 80 1.11 1.66 19.46
C ASN A 80 1.60 0.31 18.87
N PRO A 81 0.71 -0.55 18.36
CA PRO A 81 1.10 -1.86 17.82
C PRO A 81 2.16 -1.81 16.71
N VAL A 82 2.15 -0.78 15.86
CA VAL A 82 3.14 -0.63 14.77
C VAL A 82 4.52 -0.34 15.33
N ARG A 83 4.62 0.58 16.32
CA ARG A 83 5.87 0.86 17.04
C ARG A 83 6.40 -0.39 17.73
N ARG A 84 5.57 -1.08 18.52
CA ARG A 84 6.00 -2.30 19.24
C ARG A 84 6.48 -3.40 18.29
N ALA A 85 5.77 -3.62 17.17
CA ALA A 85 6.19 -4.58 16.15
C ALA A 85 7.51 -4.19 15.48
N PHE A 86 7.74 -2.89 15.23
CA PHE A 86 9.01 -2.38 14.71
C PHE A 86 10.16 -2.66 15.68
N PHE A 87 10.02 -2.30 16.95
CA PHE A 87 11.05 -2.49 17.96
C PHE A 87 11.38 -3.98 18.13
N LYS A 88 10.36 -4.85 18.16
CA LYS A 88 10.56 -6.30 18.18
C LYS A 88 11.32 -6.80 16.94
N LYS A 89 10.91 -6.38 15.73
CA LYS A 89 11.52 -6.82 14.47
C LYS A 89 13.01 -6.48 14.42
N TYR A 90 13.38 -5.27 14.84
CA TYR A 90 14.75 -4.77 14.76
C TYR A 90 15.52 -4.87 16.09
N GLN A 91 15.01 -5.63 17.06
CA GLN A 91 15.65 -5.89 18.35
C GLN A 91 16.04 -4.62 19.11
N LEU A 92 15.21 -3.58 19.00
CA LEU A 92 15.40 -2.30 19.69
C LEU A 92 14.72 -2.32 21.06
N ARG A 93 15.29 -1.61 22.02
CA ARG A 93 14.73 -1.47 23.37
C ARG A 93 13.57 -0.47 23.37
N THR A 94 12.39 -0.90 23.78
CA THR A 94 11.14 -0.08 23.74
C THR A 94 11.17 1.17 24.62
N THR A 95 12.06 1.18 25.62
CA THR A 95 12.29 2.27 26.56
C THR A 95 13.14 3.41 25.98
N GLU A 96 13.85 3.18 24.87
CA GLU A 96 14.68 4.22 24.26
C GLU A 96 13.83 5.11 23.31
N PRO A 97 14.03 6.43 23.36
CA PRO A 97 13.41 7.33 22.39
C PRO A 97 14.02 7.06 21.01
N LEU A 98 13.18 6.69 20.03
CA LEU A 98 13.61 6.53 18.65
C LEU A 98 13.36 7.84 17.90
N GLY A 99 14.40 8.65 17.75
CA GLY A 99 14.38 9.85 16.89
C GLY A 99 14.14 9.50 15.41
N PHE A 100 13.78 10.50 14.61
CA PHE A 100 13.50 10.28 13.18
C PHE A 100 14.70 9.74 12.42
N THR A 101 15.91 10.24 12.71
CA THR A 101 17.16 9.72 12.12
C THR A 101 17.36 8.24 12.45
N GLY A 102 17.26 7.85 13.73
CA GLY A 102 17.42 6.44 14.13
C GLY A 102 16.37 5.52 13.50
N PHE A 103 15.13 6.00 13.35
CA PHE A 103 14.10 5.29 12.60
C PHE A 103 14.50 5.05 11.13
N LEU A 104 15.00 6.08 10.44
CA LEU A 104 15.44 5.98 9.05
C LEU A 104 16.68 5.08 8.91
N GLU A 105 17.68 5.22 9.78
CA GLU A 105 18.87 4.36 9.75
C GLU A 105 18.51 2.89 9.93
N THR A 106 17.57 2.59 10.83
CA THR A 106 17.08 1.22 11.06
C THR A 106 16.44 0.68 9.78
N LEU A 107 15.58 1.45 9.12
CA LEU A 107 14.96 1.05 7.85
C LEU A 107 15.97 0.89 6.71
N ALA A 108 16.97 1.77 6.65
CA ALA A 108 18.00 1.74 5.61
C ALA A 108 18.93 0.52 5.70
N ARG A 109 18.95 -0.17 6.85
CA ARG A 109 19.68 -1.42 7.09
C ARG A 109 18.86 -2.68 6.82
N ASP A 110 17.54 -2.58 6.67
CA ASP A 110 16.68 -3.75 6.40
C ASP A 110 16.90 -4.25 4.96
N PRO A 111 17.43 -5.47 4.76
CA PRO A 111 17.67 -6.01 3.42
C PRO A 111 16.38 -6.40 2.69
N ASN A 112 15.26 -6.62 3.41
CA ASN A 112 14.01 -7.12 2.86
C ASN A 112 12.91 -6.04 2.90
N ARG A 113 13.03 -5.08 1.98
CA ARG A 113 12.07 -3.97 1.81
C ARG A 113 10.64 -4.45 1.56
N GLN A 114 10.45 -5.52 0.79
CA GLN A 114 9.11 -6.05 0.46
C GLN A 114 8.36 -6.56 1.70
N ALA A 115 9.08 -7.11 2.69
CA ALA A 115 8.54 -7.61 3.95
C ALA A 115 8.42 -6.55 5.06
N MET A 116 8.75 -5.28 4.78
CA MET A 116 8.53 -4.19 5.73
C MET A 116 7.05 -4.01 6.07
N ASN A 117 6.77 -3.46 7.26
CA ASN A 117 5.40 -3.14 7.62
C ASN A 117 4.79 -2.15 6.60
N PRO A 118 3.53 -2.35 6.19
CA PRO A 118 2.73 -1.43 5.41
C PRO A 118 2.99 0.08 5.52
N HIS A 119 3.13 0.58 6.75
CA HIS A 119 3.16 2.01 7.03
C HIS A 119 4.48 2.67 6.60
N TYR A 120 5.59 1.92 6.60
CA TYR A 120 6.92 2.40 6.23
C TYR A 120 7.57 1.62 5.08
N ARG A 121 6.89 0.62 4.53
CA ARG A 121 7.30 -0.07 3.30
C ARG A 121 7.27 0.91 2.11
N PRO A 122 8.16 0.79 1.10
CA PRO A 122 8.03 1.54 -0.15
C PRO A 122 6.65 1.38 -0.80
N GLN A 123 6.20 2.46 -1.44
CA GLN A 123 4.90 2.56 -2.08
C GLN A 123 4.79 1.60 -3.26
N THR A 124 5.86 1.38 -4.03
CA THR A 124 5.90 0.39 -5.12
C THR A 124 5.41 -1.00 -4.65
N TYR A 125 5.90 -1.48 -3.51
CA TYR A 125 5.44 -2.74 -2.91
C TYR A 125 4.05 -2.67 -2.27
N ASN A 126 3.60 -1.49 -1.82
CA ASN A 126 2.24 -1.30 -1.34
C ASN A 126 1.21 -1.32 -2.46
N LEU A 127 1.58 -0.77 -3.60
CA LEU A 127 0.74 -0.67 -4.79
C LEU A 127 0.78 -1.91 -5.67
N LEU A 128 1.55 -2.92 -5.29
CA LEU A 128 1.63 -4.19 -6.02
C LEU A 128 2.08 -3.94 -7.47
N SER A 129 3.03 -3.02 -7.67
CA SER A 129 3.39 -2.52 -9.00
C SER A 129 3.96 -3.57 -9.96
N GLU A 130 4.41 -4.72 -9.45
CA GLU A 130 4.79 -5.88 -10.28
C GLU A 130 3.58 -6.68 -10.81
N HIS A 131 2.38 -6.39 -10.29
CA HIS A 131 1.19 -7.19 -10.49
C HIS A 131 0.02 -6.41 -11.09
N ILE A 132 -0.10 -5.13 -10.76
CA ILE A 132 -1.21 -4.28 -11.17
C ILE A 132 -0.68 -2.91 -11.61
N THR A 133 -0.98 -2.55 -12.85
CA THR A 133 -0.92 -1.16 -13.35
C THR A 133 -2.35 -0.60 -13.25
N PRO A 134 -2.63 0.36 -12.35
CA PRO A 134 -3.98 0.88 -12.16
C PRO A 134 -4.40 1.82 -13.31
N SER A 135 -5.70 1.86 -13.58
CA SER A 135 -6.29 2.81 -14.55
C SER A 135 -6.02 4.27 -14.21
N TYR A 136 -5.97 4.59 -12.91
CA TYR A 136 -5.66 5.90 -12.37
C TYR A 136 -4.67 5.82 -11.20
N LEU A 137 -3.60 6.62 -11.29
CA LEU A 137 -2.60 6.78 -10.25
C LEU A 137 -2.47 8.27 -9.88
N GLY A 138 -3.24 8.68 -8.88
CA GLY A 138 -3.27 10.07 -8.41
C GLY A 138 -2.12 10.47 -7.48
N ARG A 139 -2.03 11.76 -7.18
CA ARG A 139 -1.16 12.34 -6.13
C ARG A 139 -1.97 12.89 -4.98
N ILE A 140 -1.56 12.61 -3.75
CA ILE A 140 -2.24 13.20 -2.58
C ILE A 140 -2.05 14.73 -2.52
N GLU A 141 -0.99 15.22 -3.14
CA GLU A 141 -0.68 16.64 -3.33
C GLU A 141 -1.63 17.33 -4.32
N ARG A 142 -2.44 16.57 -5.09
CA ARG A 142 -3.40 17.03 -6.09
C ARG A 142 -4.84 16.62 -5.72
N PRO A 143 -5.40 17.12 -4.60
CA PRO A 143 -6.68 16.64 -4.08
C PRO A 143 -7.88 16.98 -4.97
N GLU A 144 -7.77 17.98 -5.85
CA GLU A 144 -8.85 18.39 -6.77
C GLU A 144 -9.02 17.37 -7.90
N GLN A 145 -7.93 16.94 -8.54
CA GLN A 145 -7.95 15.90 -9.57
C GLN A 145 -8.42 14.56 -9.01
N LEU A 146 -8.01 14.24 -7.78
CA LEU A 146 -8.51 13.06 -7.08
C LEU A 146 -10.02 13.14 -6.80
N ALA A 147 -10.54 14.32 -6.44
CA ALA A 147 -11.96 14.52 -6.23
C ALA A 147 -12.76 14.40 -7.55
N GLU A 148 -12.22 14.93 -8.65
CA GLU A 148 -12.79 14.79 -9.98
C GLU A 148 -12.85 13.33 -10.42
N PHE A 149 -11.75 12.58 -10.29
CA PHE A 149 -11.70 11.15 -10.58
C PHE A 149 -12.79 10.38 -9.80
N LEU A 150 -12.88 10.61 -8.49
CA LEU A 150 -13.90 9.96 -7.67
C LEU A 150 -15.32 10.36 -8.08
N SER A 151 -15.54 11.63 -8.44
CA SER A 151 -16.84 12.13 -8.89
C SER A 151 -17.29 11.45 -10.18
N ASN A 152 -16.37 11.18 -11.12
CA ASN A 152 -16.65 10.44 -12.35
C ASN A 152 -17.05 8.97 -12.08
N HIS A 153 -16.79 8.48 -10.87
CA HIS A 153 -17.23 7.17 -10.37
C HIS A 153 -18.36 7.27 -9.33
N ASN A 154 -19.07 8.40 -9.25
CA ASN A 154 -20.18 8.65 -8.32
C ASN A 154 -19.79 8.66 -6.83
N PHE A 155 -18.53 8.95 -6.50
CA PHE A 155 -18.06 9.14 -5.13
C PHE A 155 -17.65 10.58 -4.85
N LYS A 156 -17.85 11.02 -3.62
CA LYS A 156 -17.36 12.31 -3.14
C LYS A 156 -16.12 12.12 -2.27
N LEU A 157 -15.05 12.84 -2.57
CA LEU A 157 -13.88 12.88 -1.69
C LEU A 157 -14.25 13.51 -0.34
N ILE A 158 -14.17 12.74 0.73
CA ILE A 158 -14.41 13.22 2.08
C ILE A 158 -13.18 13.98 2.57
N LYS A 159 -13.34 15.26 2.93
CA LYS A 159 -12.28 16.08 3.54
C LYS A 159 -12.22 15.82 5.06
N GLN A 160 -11.83 14.62 5.46
CA GLN A 160 -11.52 14.31 6.87
C GLN A 160 -10.17 13.62 6.98
N ALA A 161 -9.32 14.16 7.86
CA ALA A 161 -7.98 13.63 8.11
C ALA A 161 -7.67 13.63 9.62
N PRO A 162 -8.29 12.73 10.41
CA PRO A 162 -8.02 12.59 11.85
C PRO A 162 -6.54 12.25 12.17
N HIS A 163 -5.75 11.88 11.15
CA HIS A 163 -4.30 11.66 11.22
C HIS A 163 -3.50 12.59 10.30
N ALA A 164 -4.05 13.77 9.95
CA ALA A 164 -3.28 14.82 9.31
C ALA A 164 -2.11 15.19 10.22
N THR A 165 -0.90 15.04 9.69
CA THR A 165 0.36 15.28 10.43
C THR A 165 1.00 16.59 10.01
N GLY A 166 0.38 17.34 9.10
CA GLY A 166 0.96 18.53 8.47
C GLY A 166 2.18 18.25 7.59
N SER A 167 2.65 17.00 7.48
CA SER A 167 3.95 16.70 6.87
C SER A 167 4.08 17.12 5.41
N THR A 168 3.00 17.25 4.64
CA THR A 168 3.08 17.78 3.27
C THR A 168 3.53 19.24 3.24
N ALA A 169 3.14 20.04 4.23
CA ALA A 169 3.52 21.43 4.33
C ALA A 169 4.91 21.64 4.98
N SER A 170 5.37 20.70 5.81
CA SER A 170 6.52 20.94 6.70
C SER A 170 7.75 20.07 6.42
N TYR A 171 7.67 19.06 5.55
CA TYR A 171 8.80 18.13 5.39
C TYR A 171 10.09 18.80 4.91
N LYS A 172 10.00 19.85 4.09
CA LYS A 172 11.18 20.55 3.57
C LYS A 172 12.00 21.24 4.68
N SER A 173 11.34 21.77 5.69
CA SER A 173 12.01 22.46 6.82
C SER A 173 12.41 21.50 7.95
N GLU A 174 11.76 20.33 8.04
CA GLU A 174 12.04 19.36 9.11
C GLU A 174 13.07 18.29 8.75
N ILE A 175 13.29 18.03 7.46
CA ILE A 175 14.17 16.97 6.99
C ILE A 175 15.57 17.54 6.72
N SER A 176 16.58 17.01 7.40
CA SER A 176 17.97 17.37 7.12
C SER A 176 18.50 16.66 5.86
N SER A 177 19.58 17.17 5.27
CA SER A 177 20.23 16.53 4.10
C SER A 177 20.63 15.08 4.35
N HIS A 178 21.06 14.75 5.58
CA HIS A 178 21.37 13.38 5.97
C HIS A 178 20.13 12.48 5.98
N GLN A 179 19.02 12.96 6.55
CA GLN A 179 17.75 12.24 6.56
C GLN A 179 17.20 12.07 5.13
N ALA A 180 17.35 13.08 4.29
CA ALA A 180 16.96 13.00 2.88
C ALA A 180 17.72 11.90 2.14
N ALA A 181 19.04 11.80 2.35
CA ALA A 181 19.86 10.72 1.77
C ALA A 181 19.40 9.32 2.23
N LEU A 182 19.03 9.17 3.51
CA LEU A 182 18.46 7.92 4.02
C LEU A 182 17.11 7.59 3.38
N ILE A 183 16.21 8.58 3.26
CA ILE A 183 14.91 8.42 2.61
C ILE A 183 15.09 8.01 1.14
N LEU A 184 16.00 8.67 0.41
CA LEU A 184 16.33 8.29 -0.97
C LEU A 184 16.84 6.85 -1.05
N LYS A 185 17.69 6.42 -0.12
CA LYS A 185 18.18 5.02 -0.07
C LYS A 185 17.07 4.01 0.21
N ILE A 186 16.09 4.35 1.05
CA ILE A 186 15.00 3.45 1.43
C ILE A 186 13.96 3.37 0.29
N TYR A 187 13.61 4.51 -0.28
CA TYR A 187 12.46 4.69 -1.19
C TYR A 187 12.86 5.06 -2.62
N LYS A 188 14.08 4.70 -3.06
CA LYS A 188 14.61 4.99 -4.40
C LYS A 188 13.60 4.67 -5.51
N ASP A 189 12.99 3.49 -5.43
CA ASP A 189 12.05 3.02 -6.44
C ASP A 189 10.76 3.86 -6.45
N ASP A 190 10.32 4.40 -5.30
CA ASP A 190 9.15 5.29 -5.25
C ASP A 190 9.44 6.61 -5.98
N PHE A 191 10.63 7.19 -5.81
CA PHE A 191 11.02 8.41 -6.53
C PHE A 191 11.05 8.15 -8.04
N HIS A 192 11.74 7.09 -8.45
CA HIS A 192 11.90 6.76 -9.87
C HIS A 192 10.55 6.38 -10.52
N GLN A 193 9.82 5.44 -9.94
CA GLN A 193 8.61 4.88 -10.55
C GLN A 193 7.44 5.88 -10.59
N PHE A 194 7.34 6.78 -9.62
CA PHE A 194 6.24 7.75 -9.54
C PHE A 194 6.65 9.17 -9.97
N GLY A 195 7.88 9.33 -10.44
CA GLY A 195 8.38 10.57 -11.04
C GLY A 195 8.66 11.71 -10.04
N TYR A 196 8.70 11.43 -8.73
CA TYR A 196 9.00 12.47 -7.75
C TYR A 196 10.46 12.94 -7.85
N SER A 197 10.67 14.24 -7.68
CA SER A 197 12.02 14.80 -7.60
C SER A 197 12.78 14.26 -6.39
N ILE A 198 14.05 13.91 -6.60
CA ILE A 198 14.97 13.54 -5.51
C ILE A 198 15.52 14.77 -4.78
N ASP A 199 15.37 15.97 -5.34
CA ASP A 199 15.69 17.20 -4.64
C ASP A 199 14.62 17.50 -3.58
N LEU A 200 15.04 17.50 -2.31
CA LEU A 200 14.18 17.77 -1.16
C LEU A 200 13.44 19.11 -1.27
N ASN A 201 14.08 20.11 -1.88
CA ASN A 201 13.53 21.46 -1.97
C ASN A 201 12.62 21.67 -3.17
N SER A 202 12.54 20.71 -4.10
CA SER A 202 11.73 20.82 -5.31
C SER A 202 10.24 20.99 -4.99
N ASP A 203 9.60 21.98 -5.62
CA ASP A 203 8.13 22.14 -5.61
C ASP A 203 7.44 21.30 -6.68
N PHE A 204 8.19 20.53 -7.47
CA PHE A 204 7.62 19.70 -8.51
C PHE A 204 6.74 18.59 -7.92
N VAL A 205 5.47 18.61 -8.31
CA VAL A 205 4.51 17.53 -8.05
C VAL A 205 4.23 16.84 -9.39
N PRO A 206 4.55 15.55 -9.55
CA PRO A 206 4.25 14.82 -10.78
C PRO A 206 2.77 14.92 -11.13
N GLU A 207 2.43 14.87 -12.41
CA GLU A 207 1.05 14.77 -12.85
C GLU A 207 0.43 13.43 -12.40
N ASP A 208 -0.90 13.41 -12.36
CA ASP A 208 -1.66 12.17 -12.24
C ASP A 208 -1.49 11.33 -13.51
N VAL A 209 -1.53 10.00 -13.38
CA VAL A 209 -1.38 9.10 -14.53
C VAL A 209 -2.70 8.38 -14.79
N PHE A 210 -3.20 8.52 -16.00
CA PHE A 210 -4.27 7.69 -16.55
C PHE A 210 -3.63 6.70 -17.52
N SER A 211 -3.91 5.40 -17.33
CA SER A 211 -3.29 4.36 -18.14
C SER A 211 -4.27 3.25 -18.48
N THR A 212 -3.98 2.50 -19.54
CA THR A 212 -4.66 1.22 -19.75
C THR A 212 -4.26 0.27 -18.63
N GLN A 213 -5.24 -0.13 -17.83
CA GLN A 213 -5.03 -1.05 -16.73
C GLN A 213 -4.41 -2.37 -17.22
N GLN A 214 -3.45 -2.88 -16.46
CA GLN A 214 -2.83 -4.18 -16.72
C GLN A 214 -2.74 -4.99 -15.42
N THR A 215 -2.96 -6.29 -15.54
CA THR A 215 -2.81 -7.24 -14.45
C THR A 215 -1.92 -8.40 -14.89
N SER A 216 -1.02 -8.83 -14.01
CA SER A 216 -0.14 -9.96 -14.31
C SER A 216 -0.95 -11.26 -14.48
N PRO A 217 -0.49 -12.24 -15.27
CA PRO A 217 -1.13 -13.55 -15.37
C PRO A 217 -1.34 -14.22 -14.01
N LEU A 218 -0.39 -14.06 -13.09
CA LEU A 218 -0.50 -14.57 -11.72
C LEU A 218 -1.65 -13.91 -10.93
N THR A 219 -1.87 -12.61 -11.14
CA THR A 219 -3.00 -11.88 -10.55
C THR A 219 -4.34 -12.34 -11.10
N ASN A 220 -4.43 -12.54 -12.42
CA ASN A 220 -5.64 -13.05 -13.06
C ASN A 220 -5.97 -14.46 -12.52
N LEU A 221 -4.97 -15.33 -12.43
CA LEU A 221 -5.11 -16.65 -11.86
C LEU A 221 -5.54 -16.60 -10.38
N PHE A 222 -4.94 -15.73 -9.57
CA PHE A 222 -5.32 -15.54 -8.18
C PHE A 222 -6.81 -15.23 -8.05
N PHE A 223 -7.33 -14.27 -8.82
CA PHE A 223 -8.74 -13.89 -8.74
C PHE A 223 -9.68 -14.95 -9.30
N ALA A 224 -9.30 -15.67 -10.36
CA ALA A 224 -10.07 -16.80 -10.88
C ALA A 224 -10.21 -17.92 -9.84
N LEU A 225 -9.14 -18.23 -9.11
CA LEU A 225 -9.16 -19.24 -8.04
C LEU A 225 -9.94 -18.73 -6.82
N TYR A 226 -9.74 -17.47 -6.43
CA TYR A 226 -10.44 -16.86 -5.30
C TYR A 226 -11.96 -16.83 -5.51
N SER A 227 -12.43 -16.41 -6.69
CA SER A 227 -13.86 -16.39 -7.03
C SER A 227 -14.47 -17.79 -7.14
N ALA A 228 -13.68 -18.79 -7.52
CA ALA A 228 -14.07 -20.20 -7.48
C ALA A 228 -14.02 -20.82 -6.07
N GLY A 229 -13.80 -20.03 -5.01
CA GLY A 229 -13.82 -20.49 -3.62
C GLY A 229 -12.56 -21.25 -3.19
N TRP A 230 -11.47 -21.15 -3.95
CA TRP A 230 -10.22 -21.79 -3.54
C TRP A 230 -9.63 -21.09 -2.32
N THR A 231 -9.12 -21.92 -1.41
CA THR A 231 -8.44 -21.47 -0.19
C THR A 231 -6.95 -21.67 -0.35
N ARG A 232 -6.17 -21.05 0.55
CA ARG A 232 -4.73 -21.32 0.62
C ARG A 232 -4.45 -22.82 0.78
N ALA A 233 -5.24 -23.50 1.61
CA ALA A 233 -5.10 -24.93 1.85
C ALA A 233 -5.40 -25.78 0.60
N SER A 234 -6.46 -25.47 -0.15
CA SER A 234 -6.75 -26.20 -1.40
C SER A 234 -5.69 -25.98 -2.46
N LEU A 235 -5.15 -24.76 -2.56
CA LEU A 235 -4.05 -24.45 -3.48
C LEU A 235 -2.76 -25.17 -3.12
N LEU A 236 -2.41 -25.23 -1.83
CA LEU A 236 -1.23 -25.95 -1.38
C LEU A 236 -1.35 -27.46 -1.64
N ARG A 237 -2.54 -28.04 -1.43
CA ARG A 237 -2.81 -29.44 -1.79
C ARG A 237 -2.64 -29.68 -3.30
N ALA A 238 -3.18 -28.81 -4.14
CA ALA A 238 -3.02 -28.92 -5.59
C ALA A 238 -1.55 -28.76 -6.03
N ALA A 239 -0.82 -27.80 -5.46
CA ALA A 239 0.60 -27.59 -5.75
C ALA A 239 1.44 -28.83 -5.44
N ASN A 240 1.22 -29.43 -4.27
CA ASN A 240 1.91 -30.67 -3.88
C ASN A 240 1.52 -31.84 -4.80
N LYS A 241 0.24 -31.98 -5.15
CA LYS A 241 -0.21 -33.01 -6.10
C LYS A 241 0.50 -32.89 -7.45
N TYR A 242 0.55 -31.70 -8.05
CA TYR A 242 1.25 -31.51 -9.33
C TYR A 242 2.75 -31.77 -9.22
N ARG A 243 3.38 -31.41 -8.10
CA ARG A 243 4.79 -31.75 -7.84
C ARG A 243 4.99 -33.26 -7.79
N ASP A 244 4.13 -33.97 -7.07
CA ASP A 244 4.20 -35.42 -6.90
C ASP A 244 3.88 -36.16 -8.22
N ASP A 245 3.02 -35.58 -9.07
CA ASP A 245 2.73 -36.04 -10.44
C ASP A 245 3.81 -35.61 -11.46
N HIS A 246 4.91 -34.97 -11.02
CA HIS A 246 6.01 -34.45 -11.84
C HIS A 246 5.64 -33.33 -12.86
N ASP A 247 4.49 -32.68 -12.71
CA ASP A 247 4.12 -31.46 -13.45
C ASP A 247 4.67 -30.21 -12.74
N ILE A 248 5.98 -29.98 -12.91
CA ILE A 248 6.73 -28.95 -12.18
C ILE A 248 6.25 -27.53 -12.51
N ASP A 249 5.84 -27.26 -13.74
CA ASP A 249 5.40 -25.93 -14.16
C ASP A 249 4.07 -25.56 -13.49
N LYS A 250 3.09 -26.48 -13.46
CA LYS A 250 1.85 -26.25 -12.71
C LYS A 250 2.11 -26.18 -11.21
N ALA A 251 2.96 -27.04 -10.66
CA ALA A 251 3.31 -26.98 -9.25
C ALA A 251 3.86 -25.60 -8.87
N LYS A 252 4.81 -25.08 -9.66
CA LYS A 252 5.40 -23.75 -9.45
C LYS A 252 4.36 -22.64 -9.52
N LEU A 253 3.48 -22.67 -10.52
CA LEU A 253 2.42 -21.68 -10.69
C LEU A 253 1.47 -21.67 -9.47
N PHE A 254 1.05 -22.84 -8.99
CA PHE A 254 0.21 -22.94 -7.80
C PHE A 254 0.95 -22.52 -6.52
N PHE A 255 2.25 -22.84 -6.37
CA PHE A 255 3.05 -22.32 -5.25
C PHE A 255 3.17 -20.79 -5.28
N GLN A 256 3.32 -20.19 -6.46
CA GLN A 256 3.30 -18.73 -6.62
C GLN A 256 1.93 -18.15 -6.23
N ALA A 257 0.83 -18.78 -6.66
CA ALA A 257 -0.51 -18.37 -6.24
C ALA A 257 -0.70 -18.48 -4.72
N VAL A 258 -0.25 -19.58 -4.10
CA VAL A 258 -0.25 -19.76 -2.63
C VAL A 258 0.47 -18.62 -1.91
N ALA A 259 1.53 -18.04 -2.49
CA ALA A 259 2.23 -16.91 -1.89
C ALA A 259 1.38 -15.62 -1.83
N LEU A 260 0.41 -15.47 -2.74
CA LEU A 260 -0.54 -14.35 -2.76
C LEU A 260 -1.70 -14.53 -1.78
N PHE A 261 -2.12 -15.78 -1.54
CA PHE A 261 -3.04 -16.18 -0.46
C PHE A 261 -2.26 -16.35 0.86
N LYS A 262 -2.00 -15.27 1.61
CA LYS A 262 -1.52 -15.43 3.01
C LYS A 262 -2.66 -15.19 3.98
N GLY A 263 -2.84 -16.08 4.95
CA GLY A 263 -3.80 -15.95 6.04
C GLY A 263 -5.21 -16.42 5.67
N ASP A 264 -5.52 -17.68 5.94
CA ASP A 264 -6.93 -18.03 6.20
C ASP A 264 -7.34 -17.14 7.38
N HIS A 265 -8.33 -16.28 7.19
CA HIS A 265 -8.97 -15.58 8.29
C HIS A 265 -9.65 -16.64 9.17
N ARG A 266 -8.90 -17.13 10.16
CA ARG A 266 -9.45 -17.70 11.38
C ARG A 266 -9.20 -16.71 12.50
#